data_AF-A0A547NAU8-F1
#
_entry.id   AF-A0A547NAU8-F1
#
_cell.length_a   1.000
_cell.length_b   1.000
_cell.length_c   1.000
_cell.angle_alpha   90.00
_cell.angle_beta   90.00
_cell.angle_gamma   90.00
#
_symmetry.space_group_name_H-M   'P 1'
#
loop_
_entity.id
_entity.type
_entity.pdbx_description
1 polymer ?
#
loop_
_entity_poly.entity_id
_entity_poly.type
_entity_poly.pdbx_seq_one_letter_code
_entity_poly.pdbx_strand_id
1 'polypeptide(L)'
;MPLGRKHIALEPGADIDTPRELINADIALYRAKGRGRNRHEFFSKALQSEIETTKHMADEILSGIEQGEFHPYYQPLLNATSLDIIGVSLRR
;
A
#
# COMPACT_ATOMS: atom_id res chain seq x y z
N MET A 1 -33.18 -5.01 -9.51
CA MET A 1 -31.83 -5.24 -8.96
C MET A 1 -31.72 -6.72 -8.60
N PRO A 2 -30.80 -7.46 -9.24
CA PRO A 2 -29.81 -8.17 -8.45
C PRO A 2 -28.37 -7.93 -8.97
N LEU A 3 -27.43 -8.18 -8.06
CA LEU A 3 -26.05 -7.69 -8.04
C LEU A 3 -25.25 -8.11 -9.28
N GLY A 4 -24.48 -7.16 -9.81
CA GLY A 4 -23.50 -7.38 -10.87
C GLY A 4 -22.47 -8.42 -10.46
N ARG A 5 -22.36 -9.47 -11.27
CA ARG A 5 -21.36 -10.53 -11.13
C ARG A 5 -19.97 -9.91 -11.29
N LYS A 6 -19.15 -9.98 -10.25
CA LYS A 6 -17.71 -9.68 -10.38
C LYS A 6 -17.05 -10.89 -11.01
N HIS A 7 -16.73 -10.80 -12.29
CA HIS A 7 -15.96 -11.85 -12.97
C HIS A 7 -14.48 -11.68 -12.61
N ILE A 8 -13.86 -12.77 -12.17
CA ILE A 8 -12.41 -12.97 -12.04
C ILE A 8 -12.11 -14.03 -13.10
N ALA A 9 -11.37 -13.68 -14.15
CA ALA A 9 -11.07 -14.63 -15.23
C ALA A 9 -9.85 -15.47 -14.83
N LEU A 10 -10.05 -16.79 -14.86
CA LEU A 10 -9.01 -17.81 -14.67
C LEU A 10 -8.24 -17.98 -15.99
N GLU A 11 -6.92 -18.20 -15.90
CA GLU A 11 -6.15 -18.73 -17.04
C GLU A 11 -6.55 -20.21 -17.23
N PRO A 12 -7.05 -20.64 -18.40
CA PRO A 12 -7.55 -22.01 -18.55
C PRO A 12 -6.39 -22.98 -18.79
N GLY A 13 -6.09 -23.86 -17.84
CA GLY A 13 -5.20 -25.01 -18.13
C GLY A 13 -4.39 -25.65 -16.99
N ALA A 14 -4.60 -25.33 -15.71
CA ALA A 14 -3.85 -25.98 -14.64
C ALA A 14 -4.76 -26.62 -13.59
N ASP A 15 -4.34 -27.80 -13.11
CA ASP A 15 -4.92 -28.57 -12.03
C ASP A 15 -5.42 -27.66 -10.88
N ILE A 16 -6.71 -27.76 -10.56
CA ILE A 16 -7.42 -26.74 -9.79
C ILE A 16 -7.13 -26.95 -8.31
N ASP A 17 -6.06 -26.32 -7.81
CA ASP A 17 -5.83 -26.18 -6.37
C ASP A 17 -6.80 -25.13 -5.80
N THR A 18 -8.06 -25.55 -5.63
CA THR A 18 -9.22 -24.72 -5.28
C THR A 18 -8.97 -23.68 -4.16
N PRO A 19 -8.24 -24.00 -3.07
CA PRO A 19 -7.92 -23.01 -2.03
C PRO A 19 -7.02 -21.88 -2.52
N ARG A 20 -6.05 -22.17 -3.38
CA ARG A 20 -5.10 -21.18 -3.91
C ARG A 20 -5.80 -20.17 -4.81
N GLU A 21 -6.74 -20.62 -5.63
CA GLU A 21 -7.54 -19.74 -6.49
C GLU A 21 -8.48 -18.83 -5.69
N LEU A 22 -9.04 -19.32 -4.58
CA LEU A 22 -9.83 -18.48 -3.68
C LEU A 22 -8.98 -17.37 -3.04
N ILE A 23 -7.74 -17.67 -2.65
CA ILE A 23 -6.80 -16.67 -2.11
C ILE A 23 -6.46 -15.63 -3.19
N ASN A 24 -6.16 -16.08 -4.41
CA ASN A 24 -5.86 -15.20 -5.54
C ASN A 24 -7.03 -14.24 -5.83
N ALA A 25 -8.26 -14.76 -5.82
CA ALA A 25 -9.48 -14.01 -6.02
C ALA A 25 -9.73 -12.97 -4.91
N ASP A 26 -9.46 -13.31 -3.66
CA ASP A 26 -9.64 -12.40 -2.53
C ASP A 26 -8.61 -11.26 -2.55
N ILE A 27 -7.36 -11.56 -2.92
CA ILE A 27 -6.31 -10.56 -3.16
C ILE A 27 -6.74 -9.54 -4.22
N ALA A 28 -7.27 -10.02 -5.36
CA ALA A 28 -7.78 -9.16 -6.42
C ALA A 28 -8.99 -8.32 -5.96
N LEU A 29 -9.89 -8.91 -5.17
CA LEU A 29 -11.06 -8.22 -4.62
C LEU A 29 -10.67 -7.13 -3.60
N TYR A 30 -9.68 -7.40 -2.75
CA TYR A 30 -9.16 -6.43 -1.78
C TYR A 30 -8.65 -5.16 -2.49
N ARG A 31 -7.85 -5.32 -3.54
CA ARG A 31 -7.35 -4.18 -4.33
C ARG A 31 -8.43 -3.43 -5.07
N ALA A 32 -9.41 -4.16 -5.64
CA ALA A 32 -10.56 -3.54 -6.30
C ALA A 32 -11.40 -2.70 -5.31
N LYS A 33 -11.52 -3.13 -4.05
CA LYS A 33 -12.20 -2.34 -2.99
C LYS A 33 -11.45 -1.06 -2.65
N GLY A 34 -10.11 -1.10 -2.57
CA GLY A 34 -9.28 0.08 -2.26
C GLY A 34 -9.31 1.18 -3.33
N ARG A 35 -9.66 0.86 -4.58
CA ARG A 35 -9.67 1.79 -5.72
C ARG A 35 -11.05 2.35 -6.10
N GLY A 36 -12.07 2.12 -5.28
CA GLY A 36 -13.43 2.63 -5.50
C GLY A 36 -14.38 1.65 -6.21
N ARG A 37 -15.65 2.05 -6.37
CA ARG A 37 -16.72 1.20 -6.92
C ARG A 37 -16.54 0.99 -8.44
N ASN A 38 -17.00 -0.16 -8.93
CA ASN A 38 -17.07 -0.53 -10.35
C ASN A 38 -15.73 -0.79 -11.07
N ARG A 39 -14.77 -1.43 -10.40
CA ARG A 39 -13.51 -1.90 -11.01
C ARG A 39 -13.31 -3.40 -10.86
N HIS A 40 -12.62 -3.97 -11.85
CA HIS A 40 -12.13 -5.34 -11.86
C HIS A 40 -10.61 -5.31 -11.80
N GLU A 41 -10.01 -6.17 -11.00
CA GLU A 41 -8.56 -6.35 -10.90
C GLU A 41 -8.30 -7.85 -11.07
N PHE A 42 -7.19 -8.21 -11.70
CA PHE A 42 -6.76 -9.60 -11.84
C PHE A 42 -5.69 -9.90 -10.81
N PHE A 43 -5.67 -11.15 -10.34
CA PHE A 43 -4.54 -11.62 -9.55
C PHE A 43 -3.26 -11.58 -10.40
N SER A 44 -2.17 -11.13 -9.80
CA SER A 44 -0.83 -11.32 -10.33
C SER A 44 0.14 -11.49 -9.16
N LYS A 45 1.25 -12.21 -9.39
CA LYS A 45 2.31 -12.33 -8.36
C LYS A 45 2.86 -10.96 -7.94
N ALA A 46 2.89 -10.01 -8.88
CA ALA A 46 3.29 -8.63 -8.59
C ALA A 46 2.31 -7.95 -7.62
N LEU A 47 1.00 -8.15 -7.79
CA LEU A 47 -0.02 -7.66 -6.87
C LEU A 47 0.12 -8.30 -5.47
N GLN A 48 0.30 -9.62 -5.40
CA GLN A 48 0.53 -10.28 -4.11
C GLN A 48 1.78 -9.70 -3.41
N SER A 49 2.90 -9.59 -4.11
CA SER A 49 4.14 -9.02 -3.57
C SER A 49 3.95 -7.57 -3.10
N GLU A 50 3.22 -6.75 -3.84
CA GLU A 50 2.93 -5.36 -3.44
C GLU A 50 2.13 -5.28 -2.13
N ILE A 51 1.13 -6.16 -1.94
CA ILE A 51 0.37 -6.23 -0.69
C ILE A 51 1.28 -6.68 0.46
N GLU A 52 2.10 -7.71 0.24
CA GLU A 52 3.04 -8.21 1.25
C GLU A 52 4.05 -7.13 1.65
N THR A 53 4.65 -6.43 0.69
CA THR A 53 5.56 -5.30 0.95
C THR A 53 4.85 -4.16 1.69
N THR A 54 3.64 -3.80 1.29
CA THR A 54 2.86 -2.74 1.96
C THR A 54 2.58 -3.10 3.42
N LYS A 55 2.19 -4.35 3.67
CA LYS A 55 1.95 -4.84 5.03
C LYS A 55 3.25 -4.82 5.84
N HIS A 56 4.34 -5.34 5.28
CA HIS A 56 5.64 -5.35 5.96
C HIS A 56 6.09 -3.95 6.36
N MET A 57 6.01 -2.98 5.44
CA MET A 57 6.34 -1.59 5.73
C MET A 57 5.45 -1.00 6.84
N ALA A 58 4.15 -1.34 6.87
CA ALA A 58 3.26 -0.87 7.93
C ALA A 58 3.65 -1.46 9.30
N ASP A 59 3.96 -2.76 9.33
CA ASP A 59 4.42 -3.45 10.54
C ASP A 59 5.76 -2.84 11.04
N GLU A 60 6.70 -2.56 10.13
CA GLU A 60 7.97 -1.89 10.43
C GLU A 60 7.76 -0.46 10.96
N ILE A 61 6.89 0.33 10.33
CA ILE A 61 6.58 1.70 10.80
C ILE A 61 6.00 1.67 12.20
N LEU A 62 5.04 0.78 12.46
CA LEU A 62 4.43 0.64 13.78
C LEU A 62 5.47 0.24 14.83
N SER A 63 6.31 -0.74 14.51
CA SER A 63 7.38 -1.18 15.39
C SER A 63 8.41 -0.08 15.65
N GLY A 64 8.81 0.67 14.62
CA GLY A 64 9.74 1.77 14.75
C GLY A 64 9.20 2.94 15.57
N ILE A 65 7.88 3.17 15.56
CA ILE A 65 7.24 4.14 16.46
C ILE A 65 7.35 3.68 17.91
N GLU A 66 7.01 2.41 18.19
CA GLU A 66 7.09 1.83 19.53
C GLU A 66 8.53 1.80 20.08
N GLN A 67 9.50 1.59 19.19
CA GLN A 67 10.92 1.53 19.53
C GLN A 67 11.61 2.91 19.51
N GLY A 68 10.90 3.98 19.13
CA GLY A 68 11.43 5.34 19.11
C GLY A 68 12.46 5.60 18.01
N GLU A 69 12.39 4.88 16.89
CA GLU A 69 13.33 4.96 15.76
C GLU A 69 13.10 6.19 14.87
N PHE A 70 12.00 6.92 15.09
CA PHE A 70 11.69 8.15 14.36
C PHE A 70 12.29 9.38 15.06
N HIS A 71 13.17 10.10 14.36
CA HIS A 71 13.81 11.30 14.87
C HIS A 71 13.43 12.53 14.04
N PRO A 72 13.16 13.69 14.69
CA PRO A 72 12.87 14.92 13.98
C PRO A 72 14.13 15.48 13.30
N TYR A 73 14.02 15.79 12.02
CA TYR A 73 15.05 16.51 11.28
C TYR A 73 14.63 17.98 11.15
N TYR A 74 15.52 18.89 11.51
CA TYR A 74 15.27 20.33 11.44
C TYR A 74 16.05 20.96 10.30
N GLN A 75 15.39 21.88 9.57
CA GLN A 75 16.01 22.70 8.54
C GLN A 75 16.04 24.17 9.00
N PRO A 76 17.19 24.86 8.94
CA PRO A 76 17.26 26.27 9.28
C PRO A 76 16.50 27.12 8.27
N LEU A 77 15.75 28.10 8.77
CA LEU A 77 15.15 29.16 7.98
C LEU A 77 16.08 30.36 7.98
N LEU A 78 16.43 30.85 6.79
CA LEU A 78 17.37 31.96 6.62
C LEU A 78 16.63 33.23 6.19
N ASN A 79 17.08 34.37 6.69
CA ASN A 79 16.75 35.66 6.10
C ASN A 79 17.37 35.73 4.70
N ALA A 80 16.58 35.98 3.66
CA ALA A 80 17.07 35.98 2.27
C ALA A 80 18.09 37.10 1.97
N THR A 81 18.11 38.17 2.77
CA THR A 81 18.98 39.33 2.56
C THR A 81 20.22 39.27 3.46
N SER A 82 20.04 38.98 4.75
CA SER A 82 21.16 38.97 5.71
C SER A 82 21.81 37.60 5.89
N LEU A 83 21.17 36.52 5.42
CA LEU A 83 21.56 35.12 5.64
C LEU A 83 21.60 34.70 7.11
N ASP A 84 21.07 35.52 8.01
CA ASP A 84 20.93 35.15 9.42
C ASP A 84 19.90 34.04 9.59
N ILE A 85 20.12 33.18 10.58
CA ILE A 85 19.15 32.16 10.98
C ILE A 85 18.00 32.87 11.70
N ILE A 86 16.81 32.79 11.12
CA ILE A 86 15.57 33.39 11.66
C ILE A 86 14.63 32.36 12.28
N GLY A 87 14.96 31.07 12.18
CA GLY A 87 14.18 30.00 12.80
C GLY A 87 14.57 28.61 12.30
N VAL A 88 13.74 27.63 12.67
CA VAL A 88 13.86 26.24 12.23
C VAL A 88 12.50 25.71 11.81
N SER A 89 12.45 24.94 10.73
CA SER A 89 11.28 24.17 10.33
C SER A 89 11.55 22.69 10.48
N LEU A 90 10.57 21.93 10.97
CA LEU A 90 10.61 20.48 10.92
C LEU A 90 10.53 20.02 9.46
N ARG A 91 11.44 19.15 9.05
CA ARG A 91 11.40 18.49 7.75
C ARG A 91 10.33 17.41 7.79
N ARG A 92 9.33 17.53 6.92
CA ARG A 92 8.26 16.54 6.72
C ARG A 92 8.73 15.39 5.84
#